data_AF-A0A2W1N6Y5-F1
#
_entry.id   AF-A0A2W1N6Y5-F1
#
_cell.length_a   1.000
_cell.length_b   1.000
_cell.length_c   1.000
_cell.angle_alpha   90.00
_cell.angle_beta   90.00
_cell.angle_gamma   90.00
#
_symmetry.space_group_name_H-M   'P 1'
#
loop_
_entity.id
_entity.type
_entity.pdbx_description
1 polymer ?
#
loop_
_entity_poly.entity_id
_entity_poly.type
_entity_poly.pdbx_seq_one_letter_code
_entity_poly.pdbx_strand_id
1 'polypeptide(L)'
;MARKIIASIISTILSTIFLLFLLSIGEDDVIAVSVVIALIVFVVTLFYGVPISILIHHLTKKFQETRRRLISLIYHLLFGFAFVLIISLIVYFDHLENLTHYWNETHFYFVAAIVASFFLWLTEVIICKLAGKKH
;
A
#
# COMPACT_ATOMS: atom_id res chain seq x y z
N MET A 1 -3.65 -1.20 -18.59
CA MET A 1 -4.70 -1.09 -17.55
C MET A 1 -4.99 -2.42 -16.87
N ALA A 2 -5.53 -3.43 -17.58
CA ALA A 2 -5.91 -4.73 -16.98
C ALA A 2 -4.85 -5.34 -16.03
N ARG A 3 -3.57 -5.35 -16.42
CA ARG A 3 -2.46 -5.84 -15.57
C ARG A 3 -2.37 -5.14 -14.21
N LYS A 4 -2.56 -3.82 -14.17
CA LYS A 4 -2.46 -3.03 -12.93
C LYS A 4 -3.65 -3.28 -12.01
N ILE A 5 -4.84 -3.49 -12.58
CA ILE A 5 -6.05 -3.88 -11.84
C ILE A 5 -5.87 -5.29 -11.24
N ILE A 6 -5.31 -6.23 -12.01
CA ILE A 6 -4.99 -7.56 -11.49
C ILE A 6 -3.95 -7.46 -10.37
N ALA A 7 -2.90 -6.66 -10.57
CA ALA A 7 -1.88 -6.41 -9.55
C ALA A 7 -2.47 -5.83 -8.26
N SER A 8 -3.41 -4.88 -8.36
CA SER A 8 -4.07 -4.27 -7.20
C SER A 8 -4.99 -5.25 -6.48
N ILE A 9 -5.73 -6.09 -7.20
CA ILE A 9 -6.58 -7.14 -6.59
C ILE A 9 -5.70 -8.13 -5.81
N ILE A 10 -4.65 -8.67 -6.44
CA ILE A 10 -3.74 -9.62 -5.78
C ILE A 10 -3.02 -8.95 -4.60
N SER A 11 -2.56 -7.71 -4.78
CA SER A 11 -1.91 -6.95 -3.72
C SER A 11 -2.84 -6.74 -2.53
N THR A 12 -4.11 -6.42 -2.77
CA THR A 12 -5.11 -6.29 -1.71
C THR A 12 -5.23 -7.59 -0.93
N ILE A 13 -5.41 -8.72 -1.61
CA ILE A 13 -5.55 -10.03 -0.97
C ILE A 13 -4.32 -10.34 -0.11
N LEU A 14 -3.11 -10.18 -0.67
CA LEU A 14 -1.86 -10.46 0.04
C LEU A 14 -1.67 -9.55 1.25
N SER A 15 -1.97 -8.26 1.10
CA SER A 15 -1.84 -7.26 2.17
C SER A 15 -2.80 -7.55 3.30
N THR A 16 -4.06 -7.85 2.98
CA THR A 16 -5.07 -8.25 3.97
C THR A 16 -4.64 -9.50 4.72
N ILE A 17 -4.21 -10.57 4.01
CA ILE A 17 -3.74 -11.80 4.66
C ILE A 17 -2.56 -11.51 5.60
N PHE A 18 -1.61 -10.68 5.16
CA PHE A 18 -0.46 -10.33 5.98
C PHE A 18 -0.83 -9.50 7.21
N LEU A 19 -1.72 -8.52 7.06
CA LEU A 19 -2.22 -7.72 8.19
C LEU A 19 -3.02 -8.57 9.16
N LEU A 20 -3.78 -9.55 8.67
CA LEU A 20 -4.47 -10.50 9.54
C LEU A 20 -3.52 -11.38 10.31
N PHE A 21 -2.45 -11.86 9.67
CA PHE A 21 -1.42 -12.59 10.37
C PHE A 21 -0.83 -11.74 11.51
N LEU A 22 -0.56 -10.45 11.27
CA LEU A 22 -0.07 -9.53 12.30
C LEU A 22 -1.07 -9.31 13.45
N LEU A 23 -2.37 -9.20 13.15
CA LEU A 23 -3.41 -8.97 14.16
C LEU A 23 -3.84 -10.23 14.92
N SER A 24 -3.76 -11.40 14.28
CA SER A 24 -4.12 -12.70 14.88
C SER A 24 -3.24 -13.09 16.07
N ILE A 25 -2.18 -12.32 16.33
CA ILE A 25 -1.30 -12.49 17.49
C ILE A 25 -1.94 -11.93 18.78
N GLY A 26 -3.10 -11.23 18.73
CA GLY A 26 -3.63 -10.58 19.94
C GLY A 26 -5.14 -10.28 20.04
N GLU A 27 -6.00 -10.67 19.09
CA GLU A 27 -7.44 -10.34 19.15
C GLU A 27 -8.38 -11.54 18.94
N ASP A 28 -9.51 -11.55 19.66
CA ASP A 28 -10.52 -12.62 19.66
C ASP A 28 -11.58 -12.47 18.53
N ASP A 29 -11.81 -11.26 17.99
CA ASP A 29 -12.83 -10.98 16.94
C ASP A 29 -12.20 -10.66 15.56
N VAL A 30 -11.38 -11.60 15.10
CA VAL A 30 -10.54 -11.44 13.90
C VAL A 30 -11.36 -11.25 12.62
N ILE A 31 -12.57 -11.81 12.54
CA ILE A 31 -13.34 -11.88 11.28
C ILE A 31 -13.94 -10.50 10.93
N ALA A 32 -14.62 -9.82 11.85
CA ALA A 32 -15.22 -8.52 11.55
C ALA A 32 -14.15 -7.48 11.19
N VAL A 33 -13.08 -7.43 11.99
CA VAL A 33 -11.92 -6.57 11.77
C VAL A 33 -11.26 -6.86 10.41
N SER A 34 -11.20 -8.14 10.01
CA SER A 34 -10.63 -8.54 8.71
C SER A 34 -11.34 -7.97 7.51
N VAL A 35 -12.67 -7.97 7.53
CA VAL A 35 -13.48 -7.51 6.41
C VAL A 35 -13.31 -5.99 6.25
N VAL A 36 -13.31 -5.27 7.37
CA VAL A 36 -13.10 -3.81 7.37
C VAL A 36 -11.72 -3.46 6.82
N ILE A 37 -10.66 -4.12 7.29
CA ILE A 37 -9.30 -3.90 6.79
C ILE A 37 -9.22 -4.22 5.29
N ALA A 38 -9.79 -5.34 4.86
CA ALA A 38 -9.79 -5.75 3.46
C ALA A 38 -10.44 -4.69 2.57
N LEU A 39 -11.59 -4.14 2.99
CA LEU A 39 -12.30 -3.10 2.25
C LEU A 39 -11.49 -1.81 2.18
N ILE A 40 -10.90 -1.37 3.29
CA ILE A 40 -10.07 -0.15 3.33
C ILE A 40 -8.86 -0.32 2.41
N VAL A 41 -8.10 -1.41 2.56
CA VAL A 41 -6.93 -1.69 1.73
C VAL A 41 -7.32 -1.79 0.26
N PHE A 42 -8.45 -2.43 -0.06
CA PHE A 42 -8.93 -2.53 -1.44
C PHE A 42 -9.20 -1.16 -2.06
N VAL A 43 -10.01 -0.34 -1.38
CA VAL A 43 -10.39 1.00 -1.87
C VAL A 43 -9.14 1.86 -2.05
N VAL A 44 -8.25 1.89 -1.05
CA VAL A 44 -7.02 2.68 -1.13
C VAL A 44 -6.10 2.19 -2.25
N THR A 45 -5.88 0.87 -2.36
CA THR A 45 -5.01 0.31 -3.40
C THR A 45 -5.55 0.58 -4.80
N LEU A 46 -6.87 0.48 -4.99
CA LEU A 46 -7.51 0.68 -6.28
C LEU A 46 -7.54 2.16 -6.70
N PHE A 47 -8.00 3.05 -5.83
CA PHE A 47 -8.22 4.46 -6.18
C PHE A 47 -6.98 5.33 -6.02
N TYR A 48 -6.04 4.96 -5.15
CA TYR A 48 -4.81 5.71 -4.93
C TYR A 48 -3.59 4.93 -5.43
N GLY A 49 -3.46 3.66 -5.07
CA GLY A 49 -2.32 2.83 -5.46
C GLY A 49 -2.15 2.68 -6.97
N VAL A 50 -3.22 2.39 -7.72
CA VAL A 50 -3.15 2.21 -9.18
C VAL A 50 -2.72 3.50 -9.91
N PRO A 51 -3.31 4.68 -9.66
CA PRO A 51 -2.82 5.93 -10.25
C PRO A 51 -1.35 6.23 -9.93
N ILE A 52 -0.93 6.06 -8.67
CA ILE A 52 0.47 6.23 -8.26
C ILE A 52 1.38 5.29 -9.03
N SER A 53 1.00 4.03 -9.15
CA SER A 53 1.76 3.05 -9.90
C SER A 53 1.88 3.38 -11.40
N ILE A 54 0.84 3.98 -12.01
CA ILE A 54 0.91 4.51 -13.39
C ILE A 54 1.91 5.66 -13.46
N LEU A 55 1.86 6.59 -12.51
CA LEU A 55 2.78 7.73 -12.42
C LEU A 55 4.23 7.26 -12.27
N ILE A 56 4.50 6.34 -11.35
CA ILE A 56 5.84 5.79 -11.11
C ILE A 56 6.39 5.13 -12.38
N HIS A 57 5.55 4.40 -13.13
CA HIS A 57 5.97 3.82 -14.40
C HIS A 57 6.43 4.90 -15.40
N HIS A 58 5.70 6.02 -15.48
CA HIS A 58 6.07 7.14 -16.34
C HIS A 58 7.35 7.84 -15.89
N LEU A 59 7.52 8.04 -14.58
CA LEU A 59 8.71 8.68 -14.01
C LEU A 59 9.97 7.83 -14.19
N THR A 60 9.83 6.50 -14.08
CA THR A 60 10.98 5.59 -14.05
C THR A 60 11.36 5.01 -15.41
N LYS A 61 10.60 5.30 -16.48
CA LYS A 61 10.80 4.74 -17.83
C LYS A 61 12.21 4.91 -18.42
N LYS A 62 12.96 5.93 -17.97
CA LYS A 62 14.30 6.27 -18.47
C LYS A 62 15.42 5.48 -17.78
N PHE A 63 15.15 4.77 -16.68
CA PHE A 63 16.16 4.04 -15.93
C PHE A 63 16.34 2.62 -16.47
N GLN A 64 17.55 2.08 -16.28
CA GLN A 64 17.84 0.67 -16.49
C GLN A 64 17.01 -0.22 -15.56
N GLU A 65 16.71 -1.45 -15.98
CA GLU A 65 15.71 -2.33 -15.34
C GLU A 65 15.92 -2.53 -13.82
N THR A 66 17.15 -2.83 -13.38
CA THR A 66 17.45 -3.03 -11.95
C THR A 66 17.22 -1.75 -11.14
N ARG A 67 17.71 -0.61 -11.66
CA ARG A 67 17.54 0.69 -11.02
C ARG A 67 16.08 1.13 -11.01
N ARG A 68 15.34 0.83 -12.09
CA ARG A 68 13.91 1.12 -12.23
C ARG A 68 13.09 0.38 -11.17
N ARG A 69 13.39 -0.90 -10.90
CA ARG A 69 12.69 -1.67 -9.84
C ARG A 69 12.92 -1.09 -8.46
N LEU A 70 14.17 -0.76 -8.12
CA LEU A 70 14.52 -0.16 -6.83
C LEU A 70 13.87 1.21 -6.63
N ILE A 71 13.97 2.09 -7.63
CA ILE A 71 13.35 3.41 -7.58
C ILE A 71 11.82 3.27 -7.49
N SER A 72 11.22 2.32 -8.22
CA SER A 72 9.79 2.04 -8.13
C SER A 72 9.38 1.63 -6.71
N LEU A 73 10.15 0.79 -6.03
CA LEU A 73 9.89 0.39 -4.64
C LEU A 73 9.88 1.62 -3.73
N ILE A 74 10.94 2.43 -3.81
CA ILE A 74 11.08 3.64 -2.98
C ILE A 74 9.88 4.56 -3.17
N TYR A 75 9.44 4.80 -4.41
CA TYR A 75 8.27 5.64 -4.65
C TYR A 75 6.98 5.03 -4.10
N HIS A 76 6.74 3.73 -4.27
CA HIS A 76 5.53 3.10 -3.70
C HIS A 76 5.49 3.28 -2.18
N LEU A 77 6.60 3.01 -1.49
CA LEU A 77 6.69 3.19 -0.04
C LEU A 77 6.50 4.65 0.37
N LEU A 78 7.12 5.60 -0.35
CA LEU A 78 6.95 7.04 -0.09
C LEU A 78 5.50 7.50 -0.30
N PHE A 79 4.81 7.01 -1.34
CA PHE A 79 3.41 7.36 -1.58
C PHE A 79 2.47 6.71 -0.57
N GLY A 80 2.76 5.50 -0.10
CA GLY A 80 2.04 4.87 1.02
C GLY A 80 2.19 5.66 2.31
N PHE A 81 3.42 6.05 2.63
CA PHE A 81 3.74 6.94 3.75
C PHE A 81 2.99 8.28 3.65
N ALA A 82 3.08 8.94 2.50
CA ALA A 82 2.44 10.23 2.26
C ALA A 82 0.92 10.13 2.34
N PHE A 83 0.32 9.03 1.88
CA PHE A 83 -1.12 8.82 1.97
C PHE A 83 -1.60 8.86 3.42
N VAL A 84 -0.93 8.11 4.30
CA VAL A 84 -1.30 8.07 5.72
C VAL A 84 -1.15 9.45 6.34
N LEU A 85 -0.02 10.13 6.09
CA LEU A 85 0.19 11.49 6.59
C LEU A 85 -0.89 12.47 6.14
N ILE A 86 -1.30 12.41 4.87
CA ILE A 86 -2.33 13.31 4.34
C ILE A 86 -3.68 13.02 4.98
N ILE A 87 -4.08 11.75 5.05
CA ILE A 87 -5.37 11.36 5.63
C ILE A 87 -5.40 11.64 7.13
N SER A 88 -4.34 11.32 7.86
CA SER A 88 -4.28 11.56 9.30
C SER A 88 -4.26 13.05 9.62
N LEU A 89 -3.61 13.88 8.78
CA LEU A 89 -3.64 15.34 8.92
C LEU A 89 -5.05 15.90 8.71
N ILE A 90 -5.84 15.31 7.80
CA ILE A 90 -7.22 15.72 7.54
C ILE A 90 -8.15 15.27 8.68
N VAL A 91 -8.00 14.05 9.17
CA VAL A 91 -8.93 13.43 10.13
C VAL A 91 -8.62 13.82 11.58
N TYR A 92 -7.33 13.93 11.93
CA TYR A 92 -6.86 14.12 13.30
C TYR A 92 -6.11 15.45 13.47
N PHE A 93 -6.47 16.48 12.68
CA PHE A 93 -5.83 17.80 12.73
C PHE A 93 -5.78 18.36 14.16
N ASP A 94 -6.87 18.24 14.90
CA ASP A 94 -7.01 18.76 16.27
C ASP A 94 -6.14 18.01 17.31
N HIS A 95 -5.60 16.84 16.96
CA HIS A 95 -4.74 16.03 17.83
C HIS A 95 -3.24 16.21 17.58
N LEU A 96 -2.84 17.10 16.65
CA LEU A 96 -1.43 17.38 16.36
C LEU A 96 -0.65 17.93 17.54
N GLU A 97 -1.32 18.59 18.48
CA GLU A 97 -0.71 19.13 19.69
C GLU A 97 -0.16 18.03 20.61
N ASN A 98 -0.67 16.79 20.48
CA ASN A 98 -0.19 15.62 21.21
C ASN A 98 0.27 14.53 20.24
N LEU A 99 1.52 14.63 19.80
CA LEU A 99 2.16 13.68 18.86
C LEU A 99 2.08 12.22 19.32
N THR A 100 2.15 11.95 20.62
CA THR A 100 2.06 10.59 21.16
C THR A 100 0.66 10.01 20.94
N HIS A 101 -0.38 10.80 21.22
CA HIS A 101 -1.76 10.40 20.99
C HIS A 101 -2.03 10.20 19.49
N TYR A 102 -1.59 11.16 18.66
CA TYR A 102 -1.67 11.04 17.20
C TYR A 102 -1.01 9.76 16.67
N TRP A 103 0.19 9.42 17.17
CA TRP A 103 0.89 8.22 16.72
C TRP A 103 0.17 6.93 17.15
N ASN A 104 -0.35 6.88 18.38
CA ASN A 104 -1.12 5.73 18.86
C ASN A 104 -2.38 5.47 18.02
N GLU A 105 -3.03 6.50 17.51
CA GLU A 105 -4.20 6.35 16.63
C GLU A 105 -3.81 5.98 15.18
N THR A 106 -2.64 6.40 14.71
CA THR A 106 -2.28 6.32 13.28
C THR A 106 -1.29 5.21 12.93
N HIS A 107 -0.58 4.63 13.91
CA HIS A 107 0.47 3.64 13.66
C HIS A 107 -0.03 2.39 12.92
N PHE A 108 -1.25 1.93 13.19
CA PHE A 108 -1.82 0.79 12.48
C PHE A 108 -2.03 1.10 11.00
N TYR A 109 -2.65 2.24 10.69
CA TYR A 109 -2.86 2.70 9.31
C TYR A 109 -1.54 2.91 8.57
N PHE A 110 -0.51 3.38 9.29
CA PHE A 110 0.85 3.49 8.79
C PHE A 110 1.39 2.14 8.31
N VAL A 111 1.36 1.13 9.19
CA VAL A 111 1.82 -0.23 8.85
C VAL A 111 1.01 -0.80 7.70
N ALA A 112 -0.32 -0.65 7.73
CA ALA A 112 -1.21 -1.11 6.67
C ALA A 112 -0.88 -0.50 5.30
N ALA A 113 -0.63 0.81 5.24
CA ALA A 113 -0.29 1.48 3.99
C ALA A 113 1.09 1.10 3.44
N ILE A 114 2.09 0.90 4.31
CA ILE A 114 3.42 0.43 3.91
C ILE A 114 3.33 -1.00 3.37
N VAL A 115 2.62 -1.89 4.06
CA VAL A 115 2.37 -3.27 3.63
C VAL A 115 1.65 -3.28 2.28
N ALA A 116 0.56 -2.52 2.15
CA ALA A 116 -0.20 -2.45 0.91
C ALA A 116 0.66 -1.95 -0.26
N SER A 117 1.44 -0.89 -0.03
CA SER A 117 2.32 -0.31 -1.05
C SER A 117 3.44 -1.26 -1.46
N PHE A 118 4.01 -2.00 -0.50
CA PHE A 118 5.00 -3.02 -0.77
C PHE A 118 4.43 -4.16 -1.62
N PHE A 119 3.28 -4.71 -1.23
CA PHE A 119 2.65 -5.80 -2.00
C PHE A 119 2.19 -5.33 -3.37
N LEU A 120 1.74 -4.08 -3.52
CA LEU A 120 1.39 -3.51 -4.82
C LEU A 120 2.62 -3.48 -5.74
N TRP A 121 3.74 -2.97 -5.26
CA TRP A 121 4.99 -3.00 -6.01
C TRP A 121 5.41 -4.44 -6.36
N LEU A 122 5.36 -5.35 -5.38
CA LEU A 122 5.80 -6.73 -5.55
C LEU A 122 4.96 -7.45 -6.60
N THR A 123 3.63 -7.34 -6.54
CA THR A 123 2.73 -7.99 -7.51
C THR A 123 2.93 -7.41 -8.91
N GLU A 124 3.15 -6.10 -9.03
CA GLU A 124 3.47 -5.49 -10.32
C GLU A 124 4.76 -6.03 -10.93
N VAL A 125 5.82 -6.15 -10.13
CA VAL A 125 7.10 -6.74 -10.56
C VAL A 125 6.90 -8.18 -11.03
N ILE A 126 6.19 -9.00 -10.24
CA ILE A 126 5.92 -10.40 -10.59
C ILE A 126 5.13 -10.51 -11.88
N ILE A 127 4.02 -9.76 -12.02
CA ILE A 127 3.16 -9.86 -13.20
C ILE A 127 3.88 -9.32 -14.45
N CYS A 128 4.70 -8.28 -14.33
CA CYS A 128 5.51 -7.82 -15.47
C CYS A 128 6.51 -8.88 -15.93
N LYS A 129 7.18 -9.55 -14.98
CA LYS A 129 8.12 -10.65 -15.27
C LYS A 129 7.41 -11.82 -15.96
N LEU A 130 6.24 -12.24 -15.46
CA LEU A 130 5.43 -13.31 -16.06
C LEU A 130 4.94 -12.95 -17.48
N ALA A 131 4.63 -11.69 -17.73
CA ALA A 131 4.20 -11.20 -19.04
C ALA A 131 5.36 -11.00 -20.04
N GLY A 132 6.60 -11.35 -19.68
CA GLY A 132 7.80 -11.13 -20.52
C GLY A 132 8.12 -9.66 -20.78
N LYS A 133 7.56 -8.73 -19.99
CA LYS A 133 7.76 -7.28 -20.17
C LYS A 133 8.76 -6.75 -19.15
N LYS A 134 9.69 -5.91 -19.62
CA LYS A 134 10.62 -5.19 -18.74
C LYS A 134 9.82 -4.17 -17.92
N HIS A 135 9.79 -4.37 -16.60
CA HIS A 135 9.12 -3.49 -15.62
C HIS A 135 9.87 -2.20 -15.40
#